data_AF-R7VLR9-F1
#
_entry.id   AF-R7VLR9-F1
#
_cell.length_a   1.000
_cell.length_b   1.000
_cell.length_c   1.000
_cell.angle_alpha   90.00
_cell.angle_beta   90.00
_cell.angle_gamma   90.00
#
_symmetry.space_group_name_H-M   'P 1'
#
loop_
_entity.id
_entity.type
_entity.pdbx_description
1 polymer ?
#
loop_
_entity_poly.entity_id
_entity_poly.type
_entity_poly.pdbx_seq_one_letter_code
_entity_poly.pdbx_strand_id
1 'polypeptide(L)'
;MITGNLWHTDEVHEARRKSRKCERAYRKSHLKVHKQILRNQRNEVVRLINNAKASYYLKSLMDADCKVTFQIISGLLGKGNASNHTLMEVKQQAVSVDGLQVFKSKTSQFWPVQCMVSSVDERYPFLVGLFYGESQPSDLECMDGFINEFIELEQIKPHMGFYSCKRCHLKGAHDGRLYFPVDQESHERPDEGYRYMVDSEHHIAPTSLLRFTTGLVSKFSMNYMHMVCMEVVRKLIAF
;
A
#
# COMPACT_ATOMS: atom_id res chain seq x y z
N MET A 1 26.26 -5.51 -22.72
CA MET A 1 27.04 -5.53 -21.46
C MET A 1 26.36 -4.59 -20.48
N ILE A 2 25.79 -5.12 -19.39
CA ILE A 2 25.65 -4.54 -18.03
C ILE A 2 25.07 -5.71 -17.22
N THR A 3 25.96 -6.50 -16.61
CA THR A 3 25.61 -7.63 -15.73
C THR A 3 26.28 -7.39 -14.37
N GLY A 4 25.99 -6.24 -13.77
CA GLY A 4 26.37 -5.90 -12.40
C GLY A 4 25.10 -5.75 -11.57
N ASN A 5 25.04 -6.39 -10.40
CA ASN A 5 23.95 -6.17 -9.44
C ASN A 5 23.90 -4.67 -9.07
N LEU A 6 22.92 -3.91 -9.56
CA LEU A 6 22.90 -2.44 -9.49
C LEU A 6 22.90 -1.86 -8.06
N TRP A 7 22.55 -2.64 -7.04
CA TRP A 7 22.60 -2.23 -5.64
C TRP A 7 24.01 -2.30 -5.02
N HIS A 8 25.01 -2.78 -5.75
CA HIS A 8 26.34 -3.05 -5.21
C HIS A 8 27.17 -1.77 -5.07
N THR A 9 27.28 -1.25 -3.85
CA THR A 9 28.07 -0.05 -3.52
C THR A 9 29.54 -0.35 -3.21
N ASP A 10 30.40 0.65 -3.34
CA ASP A 10 31.82 0.56 -2.95
C ASP A 10 31.99 0.22 -1.45
N GLU A 11 31.07 0.71 -0.62
CA GLU A 11 31.03 0.40 0.82
C GLU A 11 30.80 -1.09 1.07
N VAL A 12 29.83 -1.70 0.36
CA VAL A 12 29.58 -3.15 0.43
C VAL A 12 30.80 -3.92 -0.07
N HIS A 13 31.44 -3.44 -1.14
CA HIS A 13 32.65 -4.05 -1.68
C HIS A 13 33.80 -4.03 -0.66
N GLU A 14 34.05 -2.88 -0.01
CA GLU A 14 35.10 -2.72 0.98
C GLU A 14 34.83 -3.56 2.24
N ALA A 15 33.58 -3.57 2.72
CA ALA A 15 33.19 -4.39 3.86
C ALA A 15 33.41 -5.88 3.60
N ARG A 16 33.16 -6.36 2.37
CA ARG A 16 33.47 -7.74 1.95
C ARG A 16 34.97 -8.00 1.91
N ARG A 17 35.78 -7.05 1.41
CA ARG A 17 37.25 -7.15 1.44
C ARG A 17 37.75 -7.28 2.89
N LYS A 18 37.23 -6.45 3.80
CA LYS A 18 37.55 -6.50 5.23
C LYS A 18 37.13 -7.82 5.88
N SER A 19 35.95 -8.34 5.56
CA SER A 19 35.52 -9.68 6.02
C SER A 19 36.49 -10.79 5.61
N ARG A 20 37.02 -10.75 4.37
CA ARG A 20 38.04 -11.72 3.92
C ARG A 20 39.35 -11.58 4.69
N LYS A 21 39.78 -10.36 5.02
CA LYS A 21 40.96 -10.12 5.87
C LYS A 21 40.77 -10.70 7.28
N CYS A 22 39.63 -10.42 7.92
CA CYS A 22 39.29 -10.97 9.24
C CYS A 22 39.23 -12.51 9.23
N GLU A 23 38.71 -13.10 8.15
CA GLU A 23 38.64 -14.55 8.00
C GLU A 23 40.03 -15.18 7.92
N ARG A 24 40.95 -14.60 7.14
CA ARG A 24 42.36 -15.04 7.09
C ARG A 24 43.03 -14.95 8.46
N ALA A 25 42.79 -13.86 9.19
CA ALA A 25 43.34 -13.67 10.54
C ALA A 25 42.82 -14.70 11.55
N TYR A 26 41.53 -15.06 11.48
CA TYR A 26 40.97 -16.12 12.32
C TYR A 26 41.52 -17.50 11.95
N ARG A 27 41.62 -17.83 10.65
CA ARG A 27 42.19 -19.11 10.18
C ARG A 27 43.66 -19.28 10.58
N LYS A 28 44.41 -18.19 10.74
CA LYS A 28 45.81 -18.25 11.17
C LYS A 28 45.97 -18.42 12.69
N SER A 29 45.14 -17.76 13.50
CA SER A 29 45.35 -17.74 14.96
C SER A 29 44.43 -18.65 15.76
N HIS A 30 43.27 -19.01 15.22
CA HIS A 30 42.18 -19.71 15.93
C HIS A 30 41.69 -19.07 17.24
N LEU A 31 42.10 -17.83 17.54
CA LEU A 31 41.72 -17.13 18.77
C LEU A 31 40.24 -16.73 18.76
N LYS A 32 39.59 -16.84 19.93
CA LYS A 32 38.19 -16.43 20.12
C LYS A 32 37.95 -14.95 19.75
N VAL A 33 38.91 -14.07 20.03
CA VAL A 33 38.83 -12.65 19.67
C VAL A 33 38.74 -12.45 18.15
N HIS A 34 39.55 -13.16 17.35
CA HIS A 34 39.47 -13.09 15.89
C HIS A 34 38.17 -13.69 15.35
N LYS A 35 37.64 -14.74 15.99
CA LYS A 35 36.32 -15.30 15.67
C LYS A 35 35.22 -14.26 15.88
N GLN A 36 35.26 -13.52 16.99
CA GLN A 36 34.29 -12.47 17.29
C GLN A 36 34.41 -11.29 16.31
N ILE A 37 35.63 -10.87 15.98
CA ILE A 37 35.88 -9.83 14.96
C ILE A 37 35.30 -10.23 13.60
N LEU A 38 35.52 -11.48 13.17
CA LEU A 38 34.94 -11.99 11.93
C LEU A 38 33.41 -12.00 11.97
N ARG A 39 32.81 -12.41 13.09
CA ARG A 39 31.35 -12.41 13.28
C ARG A 39 30.78 -10.99 13.16
N ASN A 40 31.37 -10.03 13.86
CA ASN A 40 30.95 -8.63 13.81
C ASN A 40 31.09 -8.07 12.38
N GLN A 41 32.20 -8.35 11.70
CA GLN A 41 32.41 -7.88 10.33
C GLN A 41 31.43 -8.52 9.34
N ARG A 42 31.06 -9.79 9.51
CA ARG A 42 30.03 -10.45 8.68
C ARG A 42 28.65 -9.84 8.89
N ASN A 43 28.28 -9.55 10.15
CA ASN A 43 27.03 -8.85 10.45
C ASN A 43 26.99 -7.47 9.79
N GLU A 44 28.11 -6.74 9.82
CA GLU A 44 28.20 -5.42 9.18
C GLU A 44 28.06 -5.50 7.65
N VAL A 45 28.65 -6.51 7.02
CA VAL A 45 28.46 -6.76 5.58
C VAL A 45 26.99 -7.01 5.25
N VAL A 46 26.29 -7.82 6.06
CA VAL A 46 24.85 -8.09 5.87
C VAL A 46 24.03 -6.80 6.02
N ARG A 47 24.31 -6.00 7.05
CA ARG A 47 23.66 -4.71 7.28
C ARG A 47 23.81 -3.77 6.09
N LEU A 48 25.04 -3.59 5.60
CA LEU A 48 25.33 -2.74 4.44
C LEU A 48 24.64 -3.24 3.16
N ILE A 49 24.61 -4.55 2.93
CA ILE A 49 23.89 -5.14 1.79
C ILE A 49 22.39 -4.83 1.87
N ASN A 50 21.79 -5.01 3.04
CA ASN A 50 20.37 -4.76 3.23
C ASN A 50 20.02 -3.28 3.02
N ASN A 51 20.83 -2.37 3.56
CA ASN A 51 20.65 -0.93 3.35
C ASN A 51 20.80 -0.55 1.88
N ALA A 52 21.85 -1.03 1.21
CA ALA A 52 22.09 -0.71 -0.20
C ALA A 52 20.96 -1.22 -1.11
N LYS A 53 20.45 -2.43 -0.84
CA LYS A 53 19.25 -2.95 -1.53
C LYS A 53 18.03 -2.08 -1.26
N ALA A 54 17.73 -1.78 0.00
CA ALA A 54 16.57 -0.97 0.36
C ALA A 54 16.60 0.39 -0.33
N SER A 55 17.73 1.11 -0.25
CA SER A 55 17.90 2.40 -0.91
C SER A 55 17.75 2.31 -2.42
N TYR A 56 18.32 1.28 -3.06
CA TYR A 56 18.19 1.07 -4.50
C TYR A 56 16.73 0.86 -4.91
N TYR A 57 16.01 -0.04 -4.22
CA TYR A 57 14.62 -0.33 -4.57
C TYR A 57 13.68 0.82 -4.24
N LEU A 58 13.86 1.52 -3.11
CA LEU A 58 13.08 2.72 -2.79
C LEU A 58 13.25 3.78 -3.87
N LYS A 59 14.49 4.10 -4.26
CA LYS A 59 14.75 5.04 -5.35
C LYS A 59 14.14 4.58 -6.68
N SER A 60 14.20 3.28 -6.96
CA SER A 60 13.61 2.70 -8.17
C SER A 60 12.08 2.75 -8.16
N LEU A 61 11.45 2.75 -6.97
CA LEU A 61 10.00 2.78 -6.81
C LEU A 61 9.44 4.22 -6.81
N MET A 62 10.21 5.19 -6.31
CA MET A 62 9.76 6.60 -6.24
C MET A 62 9.40 7.20 -7.61
N ASP A 63 10.12 6.81 -8.66
CA ASP A 63 9.92 7.32 -10.02
C ASP A 63 9.24 6.30 -10.95
N ALA A 64 8.82 5.14 -10.43
CA ALA A 64 8.27 4.05 -11.23
C ALA A 64 6.77 4.21 -11.49
N ASP A 65 6.37 3.89 -12.72
CA ASP A 65 4.97 3.63 -13.01
C ASP A 65 4.49 2.30 -12.37
N CYS A 66 3.19 2.05 -12.40
CA CYS A 66 2.59 0.86 -11.82
C CYS A 66 3.14 -0.45 -12.40
N LYS A 67 3.55 -0.45 -13.68
CA LYS A 67 4.06 -1.63 -14.39
C LYS A 67 5.48 -1.96 -13.95
N VAL A 68 6.35 -0.95 -13.87
CA VAL A 68 7.73 -1.08 -13.38
C VAL A 68 7.73 -1.46 -11.90
N THR A 69 6.85 -0.86 -11.10
CA THR A 69 6.64 -1.22 -9.69
C THR A 69 6.30 -2.71 -9.54
N PHE A 70 5.31 -3.19 -10.31
CA PHE A 70 4.90 -4.59 -10.28
C PHE A 70 6.03 -5.54 -10.72
N GLN A 71 6.83 -5.16 -11.71
CA GLN A 71 7.99 -5.93 -12.16
C GLN A 71 9.10 -6.01 -11.10
N ILE A 72 9.42 -4.88 -10.46
CA ILE A 72 10.41 -4.83 -9.37
C ILE A 72 9.96 -5.72 -8.21
N ILE A 73 8.69 -5.60 -7.81
CA ILE A 73 8.11 -6.42 -6.74
C ILE A 73 8.12 -7.90 -7.14
N SER A 74 7.65 -8.25 -8.34
CA SER A 74 7.68 -9.64 -8.84
C SER A 74 9.11 -10.22 -8.90
N GLY A 75 10.09 -9.41 -9.28
CA GLY A 75 11.51 -9.79 -9.31
C GLY A 75 12.10 -10.00 -7.90
N LEU A 76 11.71 -9.18 -6.93
CA LEU A 76 12.08 -9.31 -5.52
C LEU A 76 11.51 -10.58 -4.87
N LEU A 77 10.29 -10.95 -5.26
CA LEU A 77 9.54 -12.06 -4.69
C LEU A 77 9.99 -13.43 -5.23
N GLY A 78 10.75 -13.45 -6.34
CA GLY A 78 11.20 -14.68 -6.99
C GLY A 78 10.07 -15.42 -7.71
N LYS A 79 10.41 -16.06 -8.84
CA LYS A 79 9.47 -16.91 -9.59
C LYS A 79 9.10 -18.15 -8.74
N GLY A 80 8.12 -18.02 -7.85
CA GLY A 80 7.62 -19.10 -7.01
C GLY A 80 6.09 -19.05 -6.97
N ASN A 81 5.45 -19.90 -7.77
CA ASN A 81 4.07 -20.33 -7.68
C ASN A 81 3.01 -19.21 -7.58
N ALA A 82 2.81 -18.48 -8.69
CA ALA A 82 1.47 -17.99 -9.02
C ALA A 82 0.63 -19.18 -9.51
N SER A 83 0.27 -20.09 -8.61
CA SER A 83 -0.74 -21.11 -8.88
C SER A 83 -2.11 -20.48 -8.68
N ASN A 84 -2.84 -20.36 -9.80
CA ASN A 84 -4.30 -20.34 -9.93
C ASN A 84 -5.08 -20.16 -8.62
N HIS A 85 -5.50 -18.94 -8.32
CA HIS A 85 -6.69 -18.72 -7.50
C HIS A 85 -7.78 -18.12 -8.37
N THR A 86 -8.81 -18.93 -8.55
CA THR A 86 -10.07 -18.67 -9.23
C THR A 86 -10.65 -17.33 -8.79
N LEU A 87 -10.75 -16.39 -9.74
CA LEU A 87 -11.59 -15.20 -9.64
C LEU A 87 -13.06 -15.67 -9.57
N MET A 88 -13.61 -15.77 -8.36
CA MET A 88 -15.06 -15.69 -8.21
C MET A 88 -15.46 -14.23 -8.41
N GLU A 89 -16.34 -14.01 -9.39
CA GLU A 89 -16.98 -12.73 -9.65
C GLU A 89 -17.56 -12.14 -8.36
N VAL A 90 -17.04 -10.99 -7.95
CA VAL A 90 -17.71 -10.08 -7.03
C VAL A 90 -17.68 -8.70 -7.67
N LYS A 91 -18.86 -8.18 -8.01
CA LYS A 91 -19.04 -6.78 -8.40
C LYS A 91 -18.92 -5.88 -7.15
N GLN A 92 -17.69 -5.62 -6.70
CA GLN A 92 -17.34 -4.43 -5.92
C GLN A 92 -15.81 -4.31 -5.83
N GLN A 93 -15.33 -3.11 -5.54
CA GLN A 93 -13.96 -2.64 -5.72
C GLN A 93 -12.93 -3.36 -4.83
N ALA A 94 -12.47 -4.55 -5.24
CA ALA A 94 -11.69 -5.44 -4.38
C ALA A 94 -10.33 -4.86 -3.93
N VAL A 95 -10.19 -4.65 -2.63
CA VAL A 95 -8.92 -4.47 -1.94
C VAL A 95 -8.45 -5.80 -1.36
N SER A 96 -7.32 -6.33 -1.86
CA SER A 96 -6.65 -7.49 -1.25
C SER A 96 -5.48 -7.09 -0.39
N VAL A 97 -5.35 -7.77 0.76
CA VAL A 97 -4.33 -7.58 1.78
C VAL A 97 -3.88 -8.98 2.22
N ASP A 98 -3.28 -9.73 1.29
CA ASP A 98 -2.77 -11.08 1.57
C ASP A 98 -1.28 -11.01 1.90
N GLY A 99 -0.90 -11.69 2.97
CA GLY A 99 0.49 -11.73 3.44
C GLY A 99 1.38 -12.52 2.48
N LEU A 100 2.46 -11.90 2.04
CA LEU A 100 3.42 -12.46 1.10
C LEU A 100 4.78 -12.64 1.77
N GLN A 101 5.17 -13.90 1.98
CA GLN A 101 6.39 -14.24 2.70
C GLN A 101 7.64 -13.73 1.98
N VAL A 102 8.44 -12.93 2.70
CA VAL A 102 9.67 -12.32 2.16
C VAL A 102 10.86 -13.29 2.22
N PHE A 103 10.83 -14.23 3.16
CA PHE A 103 11.91 -15.21 3.36
C PHE A 103 11.33 -16.58 3.71
N LYS A 104 11.88 -17.65 3.12
CA LYS A 104 11.48 -19.05 3.37
C LYS A 104 11.61 -19.53 4.83
N SER A 105 12.19 -18.72 5.72
CA SER A 105 12.52 -19.11 7.10
C SER A 105 12.25 -18.03 8.15
N LYS A 106 11.49 -16.98 7.82
CA LYS A 106 11.09 -15.94 8.78
C LYS A 106 9.57 -15.76 8.74
N THR A 107 9.00 -15.43 9.89
CA THR A 107 7.58 -15.05 10.06
C THR A 107 7.22 -13.74 9.39
N SER A 108 8.21 -12.97 8.91
CA SER A 108 8.03 -11.66 8.29
C SER A 108 7.43 -11.74 6.88
N GLN A 109 6.35 -11.00 6.66
CA GLN A 109 5.57 -10.96 5.42
C GLN A 109 5.38 -9.51 4.96
N PHE A 110 5.28 -9.32 3.65
CA PHE A 110 4.74 -8.11 3.07
C PHE A 110 3.21 -8.20 3.01
N TRP A 111 2.51 -7.14 3.38
CA TRP A 111 1.07 -7.00 3.22
C TRP A 111 0.82 -5.88 2.22
N PRO A 112 0.80 -6.17 0.91
CA PRO A 112 0.44 -5.21 -0.10
C PRO A 112 -1.05 -4.89 -0.01
N VAL A 113 -1.40 -3.61 -0.03
CA VAL A 113 -2.76 -3.14 -0.28
C VAL A 113 -2.86 -2.85 -1.75
N GLN A 114 -3.68 -3.62 -2.43
CA GLN A 114 -3.92 -3.45 -3.86
C GLN A 114 -5.29 -2.82 -4.05
N CYS A 115 -5.41 -1.88 -4.99
CA CYS A 115 -6.67 -1.32 -5.41
C CYS A 115 -6.87 -1.61 -6.89
N MET A 116 -8.12 -1.77 -7.30
CA MET A 116 -8.52 -1.89 -8.69
C MET A 116 -9.64 -0.89 -8.97
N VAL A 117 -9.50 -0.11 -10.05
CA VAL A 117 -10.61 0.73 -10.52
C VAL A 117 -11.50 -0.11 -11.42
N SER A 118 -12.72 -0.39 -10.98
CA SER A 118 -13.69 -1.21 -11.73
C SER A 118 -14.28 -0.52 -12.95
N SER A 119 -14.22 0.82 -12.98
CA SER A 119 -14.88 1.69 -13.97
C SER A 119 -14.03 1.99 -15.21
N VAL A 120 -12.90 1.30 -15.40
CA VAL A 120 -12.05 1.38 -16.60
C VAL A 120 -12.04 0.04 -17.35
N ASP A 121 -11.95 0.09 -18.68
CA ASP A 121 -11.98 -1.10 -19.55
C ASP A 121 -10.74 -1.98 -19.37
N GLU A 122 -9.59 -1.38 -19.07
CA GLU A 122 -8.36 -2.08 -18.67
C GLU A 122 -8.21 -2.08 -17.15
N ARG A 123 -8.58 -3.21 -16.53
CA ARG A 123 -8.52 -3.39 -15.07
C ARG A 123 -7.21 -4.00 -14.66
N TYR A 124 -6.35 -3.21 -14.04
CA TYR A 124 -5.13 -3.70 -13.41
C TYR A 124 -5.14 -3.36 -11.92
N PRO A 125 -4.93 -4.35 -11.02
CA PRO A 125 -4.69 -4.04 -9.62
C PRO A 125 -3.36 -3.28 -9.51
N PHE A 126 -3.36 -2.17 -8.78
CA PHE A 126 -2.17 -1.37 -8.51
C PHE A 126 -1.94 -1.28 -7.00
N LEU A 127 -0.66 -1.12 -6.64
CA LEU A 127 -0.25 -1.02 -5.24
C LEU A 127 -0.60 0.36 -4.69
N VAL A 128 -1.28 0.37 -3.54
CA VAL A 128 -1.68 1.58 -2.80
C VAL A 128 -0.91 1.71 -1.49
N GLY A 129 -0.53 0.57 -0.89
CA GLY A 129 0.28 0.53 0.31
C GLY A 129 1.07 -0.77 0.39
N LEU A 130 2.19 -0.77 1.11
CA LEU A 130 3.00 -1.97 1.34
C LEU A 130 3.48 -1.99 2.78
N PHE A 131 2.93 -2.89 3.58
CA PHE A 131 3.35 -3.07 4.97
C PHE A 131 4.31 -4.24 5.08
N TYR A 132 5.20 -4.19 6.06
CA TYR A 132 6.15 -5.27 6.36
C TYR A 132 6.11 -5.55 7.86
N GLY A 133 5.82 -6.80 8.22
CA GLY A 133 5.69 -7.19 9.62
C GLY A 133 5.54 -8.69 9.79
N GLU A 134 5.55 -9.15 11.03
CA GLU A 134 5.33 -10.56 11.36
C GLU A 134 3.84 -10.95 11.38
N SER A 135 2.96 -9.94 11.43
CA SER A 135 1.51 -10.08 11.38
C SER A 135 0.91 -9.07 10.39
N GLN A 136 -0.32 -9.33 9.96
CA GLN A 136 -1.14 -8.33 9.27
C GLN A 136 -1.22 -7.06 10.11
N PRO A 137 -1.26 -5.86 9.51
CA PRO A 137 -1.52 -4.63 10.26
C PRO A 137 -2.82 -4.79 11.05
N SER A 138 -2.74 -4.67 12.37
CA SER A 138 -3.92 -4.72 13.26
C SER A 138 -4.82 -3.50 13.10
N ASP A 139 -4.21 -2.38 12.69
CA ASP A 139 -4.86 -1.07 12.72
C ASP A 139 -4.78 -0.36 11.37
N LEU A 140 -5.82 0.43 11.10
CA LEU A 140 -5.94 1.30 9.93
C LEU A 140 -4.97 2.49 9.95
N GLU A 141 -4.28 2.75 11.07
CA GLU A 141 -3.27 3.82 11.21
C GLU A 141 -2.20 3.73 10.11
N CYS A 142 -1.89 2.50 9.69
CA CYS A 142 -0.95 2.25 8.61
C CYS A 142 -1.43 2.79 7.24
N MET A 143 -2.74 3.04 7.09
CA MET A 143 -3.39 3.61 5.89
C MET A 143 -3.62 5.12 5.98
N ASP A 144 -3.27 5.80 7.07
CA ASP A 144 -3.62 7.21 7.29
C ASP A 144 -3.14 8.12 6.15
N GLY A 145 -1.93 7.87 5.64
CA GLY A 145 -1.41 8.59 4.47
C GLY A 145 -2.32 8.45 3.24
N PHE A 146 -2.71 7.22 2.90
CA PHE A 146 -3.63 6.97 1.80
C PHE A 146 -5.01 7.57 2.04
N ILE A 147 -5.54 7.45 3.26
CA ILE A 147 -6.85 7.98 3.62
C ILE A 147 -6.86 9.51 3.49
N ASN A 148 -5.81 10.19 3.97
CA ASN A 148 -5.69 11.65 3.87
C ASN A 148 -5.55 12.10 2.42
N GLU A 149 -4.68 11.46 1.64
CA GLU A 149 -4.56 11.74 0.19
C GLU A 149 -5.90 11.54 -0.52
N PHE A 150 -6.66 10.51 -0.15
CA PHE A 150 -7.95 10.23 -0.75
C PHE A 150 -9.02 11.27 -0.37
N ILE A 151 -9.07 11.70 0.90
CA ILE A 151 -9.93 12.80 1.34
C ILE A 151 -9.59 14.09 0.59
N GLU A 152 -8.29 14.39 0.44
CA GLU A 152 -7.80 15.54 -0.32
C GLU A 152 -8.13 15.43 -1.81
N LEU A 153 -8.12 14.23 -2.39
CA LEU A 153 -8.49 14.05 -3.78
C LEU A 153 -9.96 14.38 -4.01
N GLU A 154 -10.86 14.02 -3.09
CA GLU A 154 -12.30 14.14 -3.32
C GLU A 154 -12.88 15.53 -3.06
N GLN A 155 -12.25 16.31 -2.18
CA GLN A 155 -12.65 17.69 -1.87
C GLN A 155 -14.14 17.82 -1.48
N ILE A 156 -14.61 16.93 -0.61
CA ILE A 156 -15.97 16.89 -0.04
C ILE A 156 -15.93 16.80 1.47
N LYS A 157 -17.04 17.08 2.15
CA LYS A 157 -17.12 16.95 3.62
C LYS A 157 -16.71 15.52 4.04
N PRO A 158 -15.80 15.40 5.02
CA PRO A 158 -15.30 14.10 5.48
C PRO A 158 -16.43 13.27 6.07
N HIS A 159 -16.24 11.95 6.16
CA HIS A 159 -17.27 11.00 6.62
C HIS A 159 -17.96 11.38 7.95
N MET A 160 -17.25 12.07 8.86
CA MET A 160 -17.79 12.58 10.13
C MET A 160 -18.49 13.96 10.02
N GLY A 161 -18.79 14.42 8.80
CA GLY A 161 -19.55 15.64 8.55
C GLY A 161 -21.05 15.37 8.37
N PHE A 162 -21.87 16.35 8.74
CA PHE A 162 -23.33 16.27 8.60
C PHE A 162 -23.82 16.05 7.16
N TYR A 163 -23.07 16.46 6.14
CA TYR A 163 -23.47 16.28 4.73
C TYR A 163 -22.41 15.47 3.97
N SER A 164 -21.86 14.44 4.61
CA SER A 164 -20.74 13.66 4.07
C SER A 164 -21.15 12.58 3.07
N CYS A 165 -22.44 12.26 2.95
CA CYS A 165 -22.90 11.23 2.03
C CYS A 165 -22.70 11.65 0.57
N LYS A 166 -21.95 10.84 -0.18
CA LYS A 166 -21.66 11.06 -1.61
C LYS A 166 -22.77 10.61 -2.53
N ARG A 167 -23.63 9.73 -2.04
CA ARG A 167 -24.72 9.15 -2.82
C ARG A 167 -25.99 9.96 -2.74
N CYS A 168 -26.29 10.55 -1.59
CA CYS A 168 -27.54 11.26 -1.37
C CYS A 168 -27.35 12.55 -0.56
N HIS A 169 -28.40 13.37 -0.54
CA HIS A 169 -28.44 14.65 0.17
C HIS A 169 -28.79 14.51 1.66
N LEU A 170 -28.70 13.29 2.22
CA LEU A 170 -29.10 13.03 3.60
C LEU A 170 -28.20 13.79 4.56
N LYS A 171 -28.84 14.58 5.42
CA LYS A 171 -28.17 15.27 6.53
C LYS A 171 -28.08 14.33 7.72
N GLY A 172 -26.89 14.19 8.29
CA GLY A 172 -26.66 13.51 9.54
C GLY A 172 -27.32 14.23 10.73
N ALA A 173 -27.52 13.50 11.80
CA ALA A 173 -27.96 13.99 13.09
C ALA A 173 -26.91 13.64 14.16
N HIS A 174 -26.97 14.30 15.31
CA HIS A 174 -26.00 14.10 16.38
C HIS A 174 -26.72 13.83 17.70
N ASP A 175 -26.42 12.68 18.31
CA ASP A 175 -26.87 12.31 19.66
C ASP A 175 -25.71 11.61 20.39
N GLY A 176 -24.82 12.43 20.97
CA GLY A 176 -23.53 11.99 21.50
C GLY A 176 -22.50 11.51 20.45
N ARG A 177 -22.97 11.01 19.30
CA ARG A 177 -22.20 10.64 18.11
C ARG A 177 -22.97 11.05 16.86
N LEU A 178 -22.26 11.31 15.76
CA LEU A 178 -22.88 11.53 14.46
C LEU A 178 -23.50 10.21 13.94
N TYR A 179 -24.74 10.29 13.48
CA TYR A 179 -25.43 9.20 12.79
C TYR A 179 -26.23 9.73 11.59
N PHE A 180 -26.61 8.83 10.68
CA PHE A 180 -27.45 9.15 9.52
C PHE A 180 -28.84 8.52 9.73
N PRO A 181 -29.92 9.33 9.87
CA PRO A 181 -31.27 8.81 10.09
C PRO A 181 -31.72 7.96 8.90
N VAL A 182 -32.20 6.74 9.16
CA VAL A 182 -32.63 5.79 8.12
C VAL A 182 -34.07 6.06 7.66
N ASP A 183 -34.85 6.68 8.53
CA ASP A 183 -36.26 7.05 8.36
C ASP A 183 -36.45 8.39 7.63
N GLN A 184 -35.38 9.17 7.46
CA GLN A 184 -35.44 10.43 6.72
C GLN A 184 -35.30 10.16 5.23
N GLU A 185 -36.31 10.55 4.45
CA GLU A 185 -36.25 10.49 3.00
C GLU A 185 -35.10 11.37 2.46
N SER A 186 -34.40 10.84 1.46
CA SER A 186 -33.32 11.54 0.79
C SER A 186 -33.28 11.17 -0.69
N HIS A 187 -32.80 12.11 -1.50
CA HIS A 187 -32.64 11.93 -2.93
C HIS A 187 -31.17 11.69 -3.29
N GLU A 188 -30.94 10.82 -4.26
CA GLU A 188 -29.62 10.59 -4.82
C GLU A 188 -29.05 11.87 -5.45
N ARG A 189 -27.73 12.03 -5.36
CA ARG A 189 -27.00 13.12 -5.98
C ARG A 189 -26.85 12.83 -7.47
N PRO A 190 -27.30 13.71 -8.38
CA PRO A 190 -27.02 13.53 -9.80
C PRO A 190 -25.54 13.76 -10.07
N ASP A 191 -24.95 12.96 -10.97
CA ASP A 191 -23.55 13.12 -11.38
C ASP A 191 -23.24 14.54 -11.88
N GLU A 192 -24.19 15.13 -12.61
CA GLU A 192 -24.09 16.49 -13.13
C GLU A 192 -24.03 17.52 -12.00
N GLY A 193 -24.90 17.37 -10.99
CA GLY A 193 -24.89 18.23 -9.80
C GLY A 193 -23.60 18.13 -9.00
N TYR A 194 -23.02 16.94 -8.89
CA TYR A 194 -21.71 16.74 -8.27
C TYR A 194 -20.60 17.42 -9.09
N ARG A 195 -20.62 17.26 -10.41
CA ARG A 195 -19.62 17.83 -11.33
C ARG A 195 -19.61 19.36 -11.30
N TYR A 196 -20.78 19.98 -11.22
CA TYR A 196 -20.93 21.43 -11.11
C TYR A 196 -20.93 21.93 -9.66
N MET A 197 -20.69 21.06 -8.69
CA MET A 197 -20.59 21.38 -7.27
C MET A 197 -21.81 22.15 -6.73
N VAL A 198 -23.01 21.74 -7.13
CA VAL A 198 -24.25 22.45 -6.81
C VAL A 198 -24.55 22.41 -5.29
N ASP A 199 -24.11 21.37 -4.59
CA ASP A 199 -24.28 21.26 -3.14
C ASP A 199 -23.07 21.86 -2.37
N SER A 200 -23.18 23.14 -2.01
CA SER A 200 -22.18 23.84 -1.20
C SER A 200 -22.01 23.28 0.22
N GLU A 201 -23.00 22.55 0.74
CA GLU A 201 -22.90 21.89 2.03
C GLU A 201 -22.15 20.55 1.94
N HIS A 202 -22.01 19.96 0.75
CA HIS A 202 -21.27 18.72 0.54
C HIS A 202 -19.85 18.97 0.01
N HIS A 203 -19.70 19.90 -0.93
CA HIS A 203 -18.45 20.16 -1.63
C HIS A 203 -17.57 21.16 -0.87
N ILE A 204 -16.28 20.87 -0.78
CA ILE A 204 -15.27 21.77 -0.19
C ILE A 204 -14.59 22.58 -1.31
N ALA A 205 -14.12 21.89 -2.35
CA ALA A 205 -13.45 22.52 -3.49
C ALA A 205 -13.57 21.64 -4.76
N PRO A 206 -13.18 22.13 -5.94
CA PRO A 206 -13.12 21.31 -7.14
C PRO A 206 -12.11 20.18 -6.97
N THR A 207 -12.56 18.94 -7.21
CA THR A 207 -11.70 17.75 -7.21
C THR A 207 -10.96 17.59 -8.54
N SER A 208 -9.71 17.09 -8.48
CA SER A 208 -8.96 16.68 -9.67
C SER A 208 -9.64 15.54 -10.44
N LEU A 209 -10.58 14.83 -9.80
CA LEU A 209 -11.39 13.76 -10.40
C LEU A 209 -12.39 14.29 -11.44
N LEU A 210 -12.67 15.59 -11.47
CA LEU A 210 -13.49 16.23 -12.52
C LEU A 210 -12.89 16.07 -13.94
N ARG A 211 -11.60 15.71 -14.05
CA ARG A 211 -10.97 15.36 -15.33
C ARG A 211 -11.60 14.14 -16.00
N PHE A 212 -12.22 13.25 -15.23
CA PHE A 212 -12.91 12.09 -15.76
C PHE A 212 -14.34 12.47 -16.20
N THR A 213 -14.79 11.89 -17.30
CA THR A 213 -16.16 12.10 -17.84
C THR A 213 -17.18 11.12 -17.26
N THR A 214 -16.71 10.11 -16.53
CA THR A 214 -17.54 9.11 -15.85
C THR A 214 -18.27 9.70 -14.64
N GLY A 215 -19.48 9.22 -14.37
CA GLY A 215 -20.29 9.64 -13.23
C GLY A 215 -19.58 9.40 -11.89
N LEU A 216 -19.27 10.49 -11.18
CA LEU A 216 -18.57 10.47 -9.89
C LEU A 216 -19.45 9.98 -8.74
N VAL A 217 -20.78 10.06 -8.89
CA VAL A 217 -21.74 9.54 -7.91
C VAL A 217 -22.22 8.15 -8.31
N SER A 218 -22.66 7.98 -9.56
CA SER A 218 -23.32 6.75 -10.00
C SER A 218 -22.35 5.59 -10.28
N LYS A 219 -21.14 5.89 -10.76
CA LYS A 219 -20.16 4.87 -11.21
C LYS A 219 -18.92 4.76 -10.34
N PHE A 220 -18.71 5.70 -9.43
CA PHE A 220 -17.52 5.72 -8.59
C PHE A 220 -17.85 5.31 -7.16
N SER A 221 -17.28 4.17 -6.74
CA SER A 221 -17.35 3.65 -5.36
C SER A 221 -16.28 4.29 -4.47
N MET A 222 -16.12 5.61 -4.55
CA MET A 222 -14.98 6.30 -3.93
C MET A 222 -15.17 6.59 -2.45
N ASN A 223 -15.78 5.74 -1.61
CA ASN A 223 -15.67 6.00 -0.17
C ASN A 223 -14.49 5.19 0.37
N TYR A 224 -13.42 5.84 0.87
CA TYR A 224 -12.32 5.11 1.52
C TYR A 224 -12.85 4.22 2.67
N MET A 225 -13.94 4.62 3.33
CA MET A 225 -14.61 3.76 4.31
C MET A 225 -15.21 2.51 3.68
N HIS A 226 -15.69 2.54 2.43
CA HIS A 226 -16.14 1.34 1.72
C HIS A 226 -14.97 0.54 1.15
N MET A 227 -14.03 1.21 0.47
CA MET A 227 -12.90 0.56 -0.22
C MET A 227 -11.89 -0.04 0.74
N VAL A 228 -11.56 0.68 1.82
CA VAL A 228 -10.50 0.29 2.75
C VAL A 228 -11.12 -0.18 4.05
N CYS A 229 -11.86 0.67 4.76
CA CYS A 229 -12.26 0.34 6.13
C CYS A 229 -13.24 -0.83 6.16
N MET A 230 -14.31 -0.86 5.35
CA MET A 230 -15.32 -1.91 5.40
C MET A 230 -14.87 -3.22 4.74
N GLU A 231 -14.04 -3.18 3.69
CA GLU A 231 -13.48 -4.41 3.11
C GLU A 231 -12.40 -5.03 4.01
N VAL A 232 -11.52 -4.21 4.58
CA VAL A 232 -10.52 -4.67 5.57
C VAL A 232 -11.23 -5.14 6.85
N VAL A 233 -12.18 -4.40 7.38
CA VAL A 233 -12.94 -4.78 8.58
C VAL A 233 -13.81 -6.02 8.34
N ARG A 234 -14.43 -6.21 7.16
CA ARG A 234 -15.14 -7.48 6.85
C ARG A 234 -14.20 -8.67 6.84
N LYS A 235 -12.97 -8.52 6.33
CA LYS A 235 -11.95 -9.58 6.41
C LYS A 235 -11.51 -9.83 7.86
N LEU A 236 -11.46 -8.79 8.70
CA LEU A 236 -11.15 -8.91 10.14
C LEU A 236 -12.28 -9.54 10.97
N ILE A 237 -13.55 -9.35 10.57
CA ILE A 237 -14.73 -9.90 11.26
C ILE A 237 -15.05 -11.34 10.79
N ALA A 238 -14.54 -11.76 9.63
CA ALA A 238 -14.76 -13.09 9.07
C ALA A 238 -13.76 -14.17 9.54
N PHE A 239 -13.14 -14.00 10.71
CA PHE A 239 -12.31 -15.01 11.36
C PHE A 239 -13.08 -15.76 12.46
#